data_AF-A0A064CDI5-F1
#
_entry.id   AF-A0A064CDI5-F1
#
_cell.length_a   1.000
_cell.length_b   1.000
_cell.length_c   1.000
_cell.angle_alpha   90.00
_cell.angle_beta   90.00
_cell.angle_gamma   90.00
#
_symmetry.space_group_name_H-M   'P 1'
#
loop_
_entity.id
_entity.type
_entity.pdbx_description
1 polymer ?
#
loop_
_entity_poly.entity_id
_entity_poly.type
_entity_poly.pdbx_seq_one_letter_code
_entity_poly.pdbx_strand_id
1 'polypeptide(L)'
;MGSDRSAGRWVGLVASPLFVTSALLVGPVATPLASAADCADAEVVFARGTDEPAGMGRVGDALVDALRKQAPSLNIDTYAVNYKATKLQLHGGDGANDVISHIKSTVSSCPDTKIVLGGYSQGASVIDIVAGVPVGGIPWGSSLPPEYAKNVVAVATFGNVATRTNQALPSTSALLGAKAIDLCNPADPICHAGPGNEWSGHTEGYVPGYTNQAASFVAAKLLAGISQHMPGYGSAPGYGPTTSYGPDSMYAPLPGSGPAASLPGPQPSYPAEVPSYPSQLPTTSPTTVAPSSPSTGTGLV
;
A
#
# COMPACT_ATOMS: atom_id res chain seq x y z
N MET A 1 -70.40 52.16 -75.02
CA MET A 1 -69.07 51.94 -74.41
C MET A 1 -69.25 52.01 -72.89
N GLY A 2 -68.92 50.93 -72.18
CA GLY A 2 -68.72 50.84 -70.71
C GLY A 2 -69.94 51.09 -69.81
N SER A 3 -70.60 50.06 -69.25
CA SER A 3 -70.25 49.32 -68.00
C SER A 3 -70.62 50.11 -66.73
N ASP A 4 -71.74 49.75 -66.09
CA ASP A 4 -71.86 48.95 -64.84
C ASP A 4 -71.52 49.76 -63.57
N ARG A 5 -72.47 50.07 -62.68
CA ARG A 5 -73.14 49.27 -61.62
C ARG A 5 -72.55 49.57 -60.22
N SER A 6 -73.45 49.44 -59.24
CA SER A 6 -73.23 49.02 -57.85
C SER A 6 -72.91 50.14 -56.85
N ALA A 7 -73.79 50.46 -55.88
CA ALA A 7 -74.15 49.66 -54.69
C ALA A 7 -72.89 49.21 -53.94
N GLY A 8 -72.66 49.50 -52.67
CA GLY A 8 -73.52 49.85 -51.56
C GLY A 8 -72.93 49.18 -50.32
N ARG A 9 -73.40 49.61 -49.15
CA ARG A 9 -73.34 48.90 -47.85
C ARG A 9 -72.12 49.16 -46.95
N TRP A 10 -72.45 49.83 -45.87
CA TRP A 10 -71.71 49.95 -44.62
C TRP A 10 -71.60 48.59 -43.94
N VAL A 11 -70.40 48.23 -43.49
CA VAL A 11 -70.12 47.06 -42.67
C VAL A 11 -69.51 47.55 -41.37
N GLY A 12 -70.21 47.33 -40.27
CA GLY A 12 -69.60 47.30 -38.94
C GLY A 12 -69.12 45.88 -38.64
N LEU A 13 -67.96 45.75 -38.00
CA LEU A 13 -67.54 44.57 -37.22
C LEU A 13 -66.56 45.04 -36.15
N VAL A 14 -66.93 44.96 -34.86
CA VAL A 14 -66.65 43.87 -33.90
C VAL A 14 -65.22 43.94 -33.36
N ALA A 15 -65.13 44.33 -32.09
CA ALA A 15 -63.92 44.33 -31.28
C ALA A 15 -63.47 42.89 -30.97
N SER A 16 -62.18 42.60 -31.14
CA SER A 16 -61.55 41.36 -30.68
C SER A 16 -60.66 41.64 -29.46
N PRO A 17 -60.78 40.87 -28.36
CA PRO A 17 -59.82 40.95 -27.26
C PRO A 17 -58.52 40.24 -27.67
N LEU A 18 -57.41 40.99 -27.65
CA LEU A 18 -56.06 40.47 -27.78
C LEU A 18 -55.70 39.70 -26.50
N PHE A 19 -55.78 38.37 -26.53
CA PHE A 19 -55.14 37.52 -25.55
C PHE A 19 -53.63 37.50 -25.84
N VAL A 20 -52.84 38.24 -25.04
CA VAL A 20 -51.38 38.15 -25.06
C VAL A 20 -50.98 36.94 -24.22
N THR A 21 -50.75 35.80 -24.87
CA THR A 21 -50.14 34.63 -24.24
C THR A 21 -48.65 34.91 -24.05
N SER A 22 -48.26 35.30 -22.83
CA SER A 22 -46.85 35.31 -22.44
C SER A 22 -46.37 33.86 -22.32
N ALA A 23 -45.70 33.35 -23.36
CA ALA A 23 -45.00 32.09 -23.30
C ALA A 23 -43.76 32.27 -22.40
N LEU A 24 -43.84 31.79 -21.16
CA LEU A 24 -42.68 31.59 -20.30
C LEU A 24 -41.78 30.53 -20.95
N LEU A 25 -40.72 30.97 -21.61
CA LEU A 25 -39.60 30.13 -22.01
C LEU A 25 -38.86 29.65 -20.75
N VAL A 26 -39.37 28.59 -20.14
CA VAL A 26 -38.61 27.80 -19.16
C VAL A 26 -37.63 26.96 -19.97
N GLY A 27 -36.47 27.54 -20.28
CA GLY A 27 -35.35 26.78 -20.83
C GLY A 27 -34.91 25.70 -19.83
N PRO A 28 -34.38 24.55 -20.30
CA PRO A 28 -33.82 23.55 -19.40
C PRO A 28 -32.70 24.20 -18.60
N VAL A 29 -32.90 24.35 -17.30
CA VAL A 29 -31.83 24.68 -16.37
C VAL A 29 -30.91 23.46 -16.39
N ALA A 30 -29.77 23.56 -17.09
CA ALA A 30 -28.71 22.59 -16.97
C ALA A 30 -28.30 22.59 -15.49
N THR A 31 -28.76 21.58 -14.75
CA THR A 31 -28.22 21.32 -13.42
C THR A 31 -26.72 21.14 -13.60
N PRO A 32 -25.86 21.88 -12.88
CA PRO A 32 -24.44 21.60 -12.93
C PRO A 32 -24.28 20.12 -12.57
N LEU A 33 -23.76 19.31 -13.50
CA LEU A 33 -23.27 17.99 -13.13
C LEU A 33 -22.17 18.27 -12.09
N ALA A 34 -22.44 17.90 -10.85
CA ALA A 34 -21.36 17.71 -9.91
C ALA A 34 -20.48 16.62 -10.52
N SER A 35 -19.35 17.01 -11.10
CA SER A 35 -18.26 16.06 -11.31
C SER A 35 -17.86 15.65 -9.90
N ALA A 36 -18.19 14.43 -9.50
CA ALA A 36 -17.44 13.82 -8.41
C ALA A 36 -15.96 13.98 -8.78
N ALA A 37 -15.12 14.39 -7.83
CA ALA A 37 -13.69 14.25 -8.03
C ALA A 37 -13.45 12.79 -8.42
N ASP A 38 -12.66 12.54 -9.47
CA ASP A 38 -12.25 11.18 -9.85
C ASP A 38 -11.33 10.65 -8.75
N CYS A 39 -11.91 10.21 -7.63
CA CYS A 39 -11.19 9.68 -6.49
C CYS A 39 -10.52 8.36 -6.89
N ALA A 40 -9.25 8.20 -6.53
CA ALA A 40 -8.54 6.94 -6.72
C ALA A 40 -9.14 5.83 -5.87
N ASP A 41 -9.06 4.59 -6.38
CA ASP A 41 -9.43 3.39 -5.60
C ASP A 41 -8.55 3.28 -4.36
N ALA A 42 -7.26 3.62 -4.52
CA ALA A 42 -6.28 3.63 -3.44
C ALA A 42 -5.25 4.75 -3.58
N GLU A 43 -4.69 5.15 -2.46
CA GLU A 43 -3.56 6.07 -2.39
C GLU A 43 -2.44 5.46 -1.55
N VAL A 44 -1.20 5.47 -2.08
CA VAL A 44 0.00 5.06 -1.34
C VAL A 44 0.66 6.31 -0.75
N VAL A 45 0.62 6.43 0.57
CA VAL A 45 1.31 7.46 1.34
C VAL A 45 2.64 6.89 1.83
N PHE A 46 3.77 7.42 1.33
CA PHE A 46 5.09 6.84 1.63
C PHE A 46 6.08 7.85 2.19
N ALA A 47 6.71 7.48 3.30
CA ALA A 47 7.81 8.21 3.92
C ALA A 47 9.17 7.63 3.46
N ARG A 48 9.95 8.47 2.76
CA ARG A 48 11.28 8.10 2.24
C ARG A 48 12.33 7.84 3.32
N GLY A 49 13.50 7.36 2.94
CA GLY A 49 14.64 7.15 3.83
C GLY A 49 15.48 8.41 4.07
N THR A 50 16.44 8.29 4.98
CA THR A 50 17.40 9.36 5.31
C THR A 50 18.18 9.81 4.08
N ASP A 51 18.28 11.13 3.91
CA ASP A 51 18.94 11.84 2.81
C ASP A 51 18.43 11.52 1.40
N GLU A 52 17.30 10.83 1.27
CA GLU A 52 16.65 10.73 -0.03
C GLU A 52 16.09 12.10 -0.46
N PRO A 53 16.18 12.46 -1.75
CA PRO A 53 15.58 13.67 -2.28
C PRO A 53 14.06 13.65 -2.10
N ALA A 54 13.42 14.83 -2.19
CA ALA A 54 11.97 14.94 -2.07
C ALA A 54 11.26 14.02 -3.11
N GLY A 55 10.22 13.33 -2.66
CA GLY A 55 9.56 12.24 -3.39
C GLY A 55 9.38 11.01 -2.50
N MET A 56 8.97 9.90 -3.10
CA MET A 56 8.74 8.63 -2.38
C MET A 56 10.05 7.92 -2.01
N GLY A 57 11.14 8.26 -2.69
CA GLY A 57 12.41 7.56 -2.58
C GLY A 57 12.40 6.23 -3.34
N ARG A 58 13.58 5.62 -3.44
CA ARG A 58 13.81 4.45 -4.30
C ARG A 58 12.91 3.26 -3.94
N VAL A 59 12.70 3.02 -2.64
CA VAL A 59 11.88 1.91 -2.15
C VAL A 59 10.39 2.19 -2.38
N GLY A 60 9.95 3.43 -2.15
CA GLY A 60 8.56 3.85 -2.36
C GLY A 60 8.16 3.80 -3.83
N ASP A 61 9.01 4.31 -4.73
CA ASP A 61 8.78 4.24 -6.19
C ASP A 61 8.67 2.79 -6.66
N ALA A 62 9.62 1.93 -6.24
CA ALA A 62 9.62 0.51 -6.60
C ALA A 62 8.40 -0.25 -6.05
N LEU A 63 7.92 0.09 -4.84
CA LEU A 63 6.69 -0.47 -4.28
C LEU A 63 5.48 -0.10 -5.13
N VAL A 64 5.31 1.18 -5.49
CA VAL A 64 4.17 1.64 -6.28
C VAL A 64 4.19 1.02 -7.68
N ASP A 65 5.34 0.98 -8.33
CA ASP A 65 5.50 0.36 -9.64
C ASP A 65 5.14 -1.12 -9.62
N ALA A 66 5.59 -1.85 -8.60
CA ALA A 66 5.23 -3.25 -8.42
C ALA A 66 3.74 -3.42 -8.12
N LEU A 67 3.15 -2.55 -7.30
CA LEU A 67 1.74 -2.61 -6.94
C LEU A 67 0.83 -2.36 -8.14
N ARG A 68 1.12 -1.34 -8.95
CA ARG A 68 0.35 -1.05 -10.18
C ARG A 68 0.40 -2.20 -11.18
N LYS A 69 1.52 -2.93 -11.26
CA LYS A 69 1.63 -4.15 -12.08
C LYS A 69 0.80 -5.32 -11.54
N GLN A 70 0.71 -5.44 -10.22
CA GLN A 70 0.02 -6.55 -9.55
C GLN A 70 -1.48 -6.29 -9.34
N ALA A 71 -1.92 -5.04 -9.39
CA ALA A 71 -3.31 -4.62 -9.29
C ALA A 71 -3.69 -3.66 -10.45
N PRO A 72 -3.59 -4.10 -11.72
CA PRO A 72 -3.74 -3.22 -12.89
C PRO A 72 -5.15 -2.66 -13.08
N SER A 73 -6.15 -3.20 -12.38
CA SER A 73 -7.52 -2.72 -12.42
C SER A 73 -7.80 -1.57 -11.45
N LEU A 74 -6.85 -1.23 -10.58
CA LEU A 74 -7.03 -0.16 -9.58
C LEU A 74 -6.38 1.13 -10.07
N ASN A 75 -7.09 2.23 -9.92
CA ASN A 75 -6.51 3.57 -9.97
C ASN A 75 -5.77 3.83 -8.65
N ILE A 76 -4.44 3.97 -8.72
CA ILE A 76 -3.56 4.11 -7.56
C ILE A 76 -2.84 5.45 -7.61
N ASP A 77 -3.23 6.34 -6.70
CA ASP A 77 -2.53 7.60 -6.44
C ASP A 77 -1.37 7.41 -5.47
N THR A 78 -0.52 8.43 -5.39
CA THR A 78 0.67 8.43 -4.54
C THR A 78 0.83 9.77 -3.85
N TYR A 79 1.21 9.72 -2.58
CA TYR A 79 1.59 10.89 -1.82
C TYR A 79 2.94 10.66 -1.13
N ALA A 80 3.91 11.49 -1.48
CA ALA A 80 5.22 11.51 -0.84
C ALA A 80 5.14 12.37 0.42
N VAL A 81 5.41 11.75 1.58
CA VAL A 81 5.35 12.45 2.88
C VAL A 81 6.32 13.63 2.88
N ASN A 82 5.78 14.80 3.21
CA ASN A 82 6.50 16.06 3.17
C ASN A 82 7.18 16.33 4.51
N TYR A 83 8.41 15.85 4.63
CA TYR A 83 9.23 16.08 5.81
C TYR A 83 10.72 16.13 5.48
N LYS A 84 11.51 16.64 6.43
CA LYS A 84 12.97 16.75 6.32
C LYS A 84 13.64 15.43 6.72
N ALA A 85 13.82 14.54 5.75
CA ALA A 85 14.50 13.25 5.93
C ALA A 85 16.02 13.40 6.12
N THR A 86 16.46 14.06 7.19
CA THR A 86 17.88 14.39 7.43
C THR A 86 18.60 13.35 8.27
N LYS A 87 19.94 13.28 8.18
CA LYS A 87 20.78 12.38 9.01
C LYS A 87 20.51 12.40 10.50
N LEU A 88 20.12 13.56 11.06
CA LEU A 88 19.84 13.69 12.49
C LEU A 88 18.51 13.06 12.90
N GLN A 89 17.64 12.71 11.94
CA GLN A 89 16.35 12.06 12.14
C GLN A 89 15.37 12.78 13.10
N LEU A 90 15.57 14.09 13.31
CA LEU A 90 14.80 14.88 14.27
C LEU A 90 13.37 15.21 13.80
N HIS A 91 13.02 14.84 12.56
CA HIS A 91 11.77 15.24 11.91
C HIS A 91 10.78 14.08 11.73
N GLY A 92 10.96 12.98 12.47
CA GLY A 92 10.02 11.85 12.44
C GLY A 92 8.60 12.26 12.83
N GLY A 93 8.48 13.09 13.88
CA GLY A 93 7.18 13.64 14.31
C GLY A 93 6.53 14.58 13.28
N ASP A 94 7.32 15.38 12.57
CA ASP A 94 6.82 16.24 11.50
C ASP A 94 6.26 15.41 10.35
N GLY A 95 6.97 14.35 9.95
CA GLY A 95 6.49 13.40 8.94
C GLY A 95 5.20 12.69 9.37
N ALA A 96 5.08 12.32 10.64
CA ALA A 96 3.86 11.67 11.13
C ALA A 96 2.66 12.64 11.11
N ASN A 97 2.88 13.90 11.49
CA ASN A 97 1.84 14.93 11.42
C ASN A 97 1.42 15.23 9.97
N ASP A 98 2.36 15.20 9.02
CA ASP A 98 2.08 15.35 7.59
C ASP A 98 1.23 14.18 7.07
N VAL A 99 1.61 12.93 7.36
CA VAL A 99 0.81 11.73 7.04
C VAL A 99 -0.62 11.85 7.58
N ILE A 100 -0.78 12.21 8.86
CA ILE A 100 -2.10 12.32 9.49
C ILE A 100 -2.92 13.45 8.85
N SER A 101 -2.30 14.58 8.56
CA SER A 101 -2.97 15.71 7.90
C SER A 101 -3.43 15.35 6.49
N HIS A 102 -2.60 14.62 5.74
CA HIS A 102 -2.93 14.14 4.41
C HIS A 102 -4.09 13.13 4.45
N ILE A 103 -4.05 12.14 5.34
CA ILE A 103 -5.15 11.17 5.51
C ILE A 103 -6.48 11.89 5.82
N LYS A 104 -6.46 12.88 6.71
CA LYS A 104 -7.65 13.68 7.03
C LYS A 104 -8.20 14.40 5.79
N SER A 105 -7.32 14.97 4.98
CA SER A 105 -7.67 15.63 3.73
C SER A 105 -8.27 14.63 2.73
N THR A 106 -7.59 13.52 2.46
CA THR A 106 -8.04 12.48 1.53
C THR A 106 -9.40 11.92 1.95
N VAL A 107 -9.59 11.57 3.23
CA VAL A 107 -10.87 11.03 3.72
C VAL A 107 -11.99 12.06 3.67
N SER A 108 -11.68 13.36 3.81
CA SER A 108 -12.69 14.42 3.69
C SER A 108 -13.14 14.64 2.25
N SER A 109 -12.24 14.51 1.27
CA SER A 109 -12.53 14.73 -0.15
C SER A 109 -12.99 13.47 -0.87
N CYS A 110 -12.45 12.32 -0.48
CA CYS A 110 -12.61 11.01 -1.09
C CYS A 110 -12.74 9.94 0.02
N PRO A 111 -13.90 9.84 0.69
CA PRO A 111 -14.08 8.96 1.85
C PRO A 111 -13.91 7.48 1.54
N ASP A 112 -14.11 7.08 0.28
CA ASP A 112 -14.03 5.69 -0.16
C ASP A 112 -12.62 5.25 -0.59
N THR A 113 -11.72 6.21 -0.88
CA THR A 113 -10.31 5.93 -1.23
C THR A 113 -9.63 5.17 -0.10
N LYS A 114 -9.00 4.04 -0.46
CA LYS A 114 -8.26 3.22 0.50
C LYS A 114 -6.84 3.74 0.67
N ILE A 115 -6.38 3.87 1.91
CA ILE A 115 -5.04 4.35 2.20
C ILE A 115 -4.10 3.17 2.43
N VAL A 116 -2.94 3.21 1.78
CA VAL A 116 -1.80 2.33 2.05
C VAL A 116 -0.68 3.19 2.62
N LEU A 117 -0.18 2.82 3.79
CA LEU A 117 0.99 3.48 4.39
C LEU A 117 2.26 2.71 4.07
N GLY A 118 3.34 3.42 3.78
CA GLY A 118 4.65 2.80 3.65
C GLY A 118 5.79 3.68 4.13
N GLY A 119 6.88 3.04 4.53
CA GLY A 119 8.04 3.77 5.03
C GLY A 119 9.32 2.95 4.96
N TYR A 120 10.43 3.59 4.63
CA TYR A 120 11.75 2.96 4.57
C TYR A 120 12.73 3.62 5.55
N SER A 121 13.46 2.82 6.33
CA SER A 121 14.49 3.32 7.26
C SER A 121 13.90 4.35 8.24
N GLN A 122 14.40 5.60 8.24
CA GLN A 122 13.80 6.72 8.97
C GLN A 122 12.29 6.91 8.68
N GLY A 123 11.88 6.72 7.43
CA GLY A 123 10.48 6.77 7.04
C GLY A 123 9.64 5.64 7.63
N ALA A 124 10.23 4.47 7.92
CA ALA A 124 9.53 3.41 8.66
C ALA A 124 9.21 3.88 10.09
N SER A 125 10.13 4.60 10.74
CA SER A 125 9.88 5.20 12.05
C SER A 125 8.80 6.29 12.01
N VAL A 126 8.69 7.05 10.92
CA VAL A 126 7.55 7.97 10.70
C VAL A 126 6.22 7.20 10.74
N ILE A 127 6.15 6.06 10.04
CA ILE A 127 4.95 5.23 10.01
C ILE A 127 4.70 4.53 11.35
N ASP A 128 5.72 4.13 12.08
CA ASP A 128 5.60 3.59 13.44
C ASP A 128 4.95 4.60 14.39
N ILE A 129 5.35 5.88 14.32
CA ILE A 129 4.72 6.96 15.10
C ILE A 129 3.23 7.05 14.77
N VAL A 130 2.89 7.10 13.47
CA VAL A 130 1.49 7.11 13.00
C VAL A 130 0.74 5.89 13.53
N ALA A 131 1.39 4.73 13.58
CA ALA A 131 0.81 3.48 14.07
C ALA A 131 0.76 3.35 15.60
N GLY A 132 1.29 4.34 16.34
CA GLY A 132 1.36 4.32 17.81
C GLY A 132 2.38 3.32 18.37
N VAL A 133 3.38 2.94 17.59
CA VAL A 133 4.48 2.06 18.01
C VAL A 133 5.53 2.90 18.74
N PRO A 134 5.95 2.52 19.96
CA PRO A 134 6.97 3.25 20.71
C PRO A 134 8.35 3.05 20.07
N VAL A 135 8.83 4.04 19.31
CA VAL A 135 10.19 4.03 18.74
C VAL A 135 11.14 4.83 19.63
N GLY A 136 12.13 4.15 20.21
CA GLY A 136 13.26 4.81 20.87
C GLY A 136 12.95 5.58 22.16
N GLY A 137 11.77 5.39 22.77
CA GLY A 137 11.43 5.94 24.09
C GLY A 137 11.25 7.47 24.16
N ILE A 138 11.22 8.15 23.01
CA ILE A 138 10.98 9.59 22.91
C ILE A 138 9.57 9.79 22.32
N PRO A 139 8.72 10.67 22.90
CA PRO A 139 7.39 10.93 22.36
C PRO A 139 7.50 11.78 21.10
N TRP A 140 7.77 11.14 19.97
CA TRP A 140 7.77 11.79 18.66
C TRP A 140 6.34 11.77 18.11
N GLY A 141 5.77 12.95 17.86
CA GLY A 141 4.56 13.11 17.06
C GLY A 141 3.28 12.52 17.64
N SER A 142 2.21 12.58 16.82
CA SER A 142 0.90 12.03 17.15
C SER A 142 0.70 10.70 16.44
N SER A 143 -0.05 9.79 17.05
CA SER A 143 -0.57 8.60 16.37
C SER A 143 -1.85 8.94 15.59
N LEU A 144 -2.18 8.08 14.63
CA LEU A 144 -3.40 8.20 13.84
C LEU A 144 -4.64 8.16 14.74
N PRO A 145 -5.55 9.15 14.67
CA PRO A 145 -6.79 9.08 15.41
C PRO A 145 -7.62 7.85 14.98
N PRO A 146 -8.21 7.09 15.94
CA PRO A 146 -8.83 5.80 15.65
C PRO A 146 -9.90 5.81 14.56
N GLU A 147 -10.62 6.92 14.40
CA GLU A 147 -11.67 7.11 13.40
C GLU A 147 -11.16 7.01 11.95
N TYR A 148 -9.88 7.29 11.70
CA TYR A 148 -9.25 7.18 10.38
C TYR A 148 -8.59 5.82 10.14
N ALA A 149 -8.39 5.00 11.19
CA ALA A 149 -7.73 3.70 11.06
C ALA A 149 -8.49 2.74 10.12
N LYS A 150 -9.81 2.93 9.95
CA LYS A 150 -10.63 2.15 9.00
C LYS A 150 -10.30 2.42 7.53
N ASN A 151 -9.78 3.61 7.21
CA ASN A 151 -9.41 3.99 5.85
C ASN A 151 -8.04 3.44 5.44
N VAL A 152 -7.15 3.18 6.41
CA VAL A 152 -5.88 2.48 6.17
C VAL A 152 -6.15 0.99 6.01
N VAL A 153 -5.84 0.41 4.85
CA VAL A 153 -6.08 -1.02 4.55
C VAL A 153 -4.82 -1.87 4.62
N ALA A 154 -3.66 -1.26 4.42
CA ALA A 154 -2.37 -1.92 4.48
C ALA A 154 -1.27 -0.97 4.97
N VAL A 155 -0.26 -1.53 5.63
CA VAL A 155 0.96 -0.84 6.03
C VAL A 155 2.17 -1.69 5.62
N ALA A 156 3.16 -1.10 4.97
CA ALA A 156 4.38 -1.79 4.55
C ALA A 156 5.63 -1.01 4.96
N THR A 157 6.36 -1.51 5.95
CA THR A 157 7.62 -0.91 6.41
C THR A 157 8.83 -1.72 5.94
N PHE A 158 9.93 -1.03 5.67
CA PHE A 158 11.17 -1.60 5.15
C PHE A 158 12.36 -1.11 5.98
N GLY A 159 13.24 -2.02 6.41
CA GLY A 159 14.41 -1.63 7.20
C GLY A 159 14.04 -0.90 8.49
N ASN A 160 12.97 -1.37 9.14
CA ASN A 160 12.40 -0.72 10.30
C ASN A 160 13.20 -1.01 11.57
N VAL A 161 13.69 0.05 12.24
CA VAL A 161 14.40 -0.06 13.52
C VAL A 161 13.53 -0.64 14.64
N ALA A 162 12.20 -0.47 14.59
CA ALA A 162 11.31 -1.03 15.60
C ALA A 162 11.38 -2.56 15.65
N THR A 163 11.58 -3.23 14.51
CA THR A 163 11.83 -4.68 14.45
C THR A 163 13.07 -5.06 15.27
N ARG A 164 14.15 -4.29 15.20
CA ARG A 164 15.40 -4.55 15.93
C ARG A 164 15.21 -4.55 17.45
N THR A 165 14.24 -3.77 17.93
CA THR A 165 13.93 -3.64 19.36
C THR A 165 12.73 -4.49 19.80
N ASN A 166 12.34 -5.50 19.02
CA ASN A 166 11.15 -6.34 19.27
C ASN A 166 9.85 -5.52 19.41
N GLN A 167 9.73 -4.44 18.65
CA GLN A 167 8.56 -3.56 18.60
C GLN A 167 8.00 -3.48 17.17
N ALA A 168 8.15 -4.53 16.37
CA ALA A 168 7.68 -4.56 15.00
C ALA A 168 6.19 -4.17 14.90
N LEU A 169 5.87 -3.32 13.93
CA LEU A 169 4.53 -2.75 13.76
C LEU A 169 3.40 -3.81 13.75
N PRO A 170 3.53 -4.96 13.06
CA PRO A 170 2.50 -6.00 13.04
C PRO A 170 2.12 -6.56 14.41
N SER A 171 3.06 -6.61 15.35
CA SER A 171 2.85 -7.15 16.70
C SER A 171 2.50 -6.08 17.73
N THR A 172 2.87 -4.83 17.49
CA THR A 172 2.82 -3.77 18.50
C THR A 172 1.70 -2.77 18.28
N SER A 173 1.34 -2.46 17.03
CA SER A 173 0.29 -1.48 16.75
C SER A 173 -1.10 -2.07 16.99
N ALA A 174 -1.85 -1.46 17.92
CA ALA A 174 -3.21 -1.89 18.25
C ALA A 174 -4.20 -1.72 17.09
N LEU A 175 -4.05 -0.66 16.27
CA LEU A 175 -5.00 -0.33 15.20
C LEU A 175 -4.56 -0.82 13.83
N LEU A 176 -3.24 -0.85 13.57
CA LEU A 176 -2.70 -1.12 12.24
C LEU A 176 -1.93 -2.44 12.15
N GLY A 177 -1.63 -3.11 13.26
CA GLY A 177 -0.81 -4.32 13.28
C GLY A 177 -1.34 -5.44 12.37
N ALA A 178 -2.64 -5.74 12.41
CA ALA A 178 -3.27 -6.76 11.56
C ALA A 178 -3.27 -6.42 10.05
N LYS A 179 -2.94 -5.17 9.70
CA LYS A 179 -2.87 -4.64 8.34
C LYS A 179 -1.43 -4.48 7.86
N ALA A 180 -0.46 -4.84 8.69
CA ALA A 180 0.93 -4.50 8.46
C ALA A 180 1.78 -5.68 8.00
N ILE A 181 2.78 -5.37 7.19
CA ILE A 181 3.93 -6.20 6.93
C ILE A 181 5.18 -5.37 7.25
N ASP A 182 6.10 -5.94 8.03
CA ASP A 182 7.39 -5.32 8.34
C ASP A 182 8.50 -6.16 7.71
N LEU A 183 9.20 -5.58 6.75
CA LEU A 183 10.17 -6.27 5.91
C LEU A 183 11.57 -5.86 6.35
N CYS A 184 12.27 -6.83 6.94
CA CYS A 184 13.65 -6.69 7.35
C CYS A 184 14.54 -7.62 6.54
N ASN A 185 15.49 -7.07 5.81
CA ASN A 185 16.54 -7.86 5.18
C ASN A 185 17.44 -8.46 6.29
N PRO A 186 17.74 -9.77 6.29
CA PRO A 186 18.60 -10.38 7.31
C PRO A 186 20.02 -9.80 7.42
N ALA A 187 20.50 -9.13 6.36
CA ALA A 187 21.77 -8.42 6.39
C ALA A 187 21.65 -6.96 6.83
N ASP A 188 20.45 -6.41 7.03
CA ASP A 188 20.26 -4.99 7.33
C ASP A 188 20.55 -4.66 8.81
N PRO A 189 21.62 -3.92 9.14
CA PRO A 189 21.97 -3.58 10.53
C PRO A 189 20.96 -2.66 11.24
N ILE A 190 20.05 -2.01 10.52
CA ILE A 190 19.04 -1.12 11.10
C ILE A 190 17.94 -1.95 11.78
N CYS A 191 17.41 -2.96 11.09
CA CYS A 191 16.29 -3.76 11.57
C CYS A 191 16.71 -5.12 12.15
N HIS A 192 17.87 -5.65 11.76
CA HIS A 192 18.36 -6.94 12.22
C HIS A 192 19.43 -6.78 13.32
N ALA A 193 19.19 -7.44 14.46
CA ALA A 193 20.16 -7.53 15.55
C ALA A 193 20.98 -8.82 15.41
N GLY A 194 22.30 -8.73 15.57
CA GLY A 194 23.18 -9.90 15.61
C GLY A 194 24.23 -9.93 14.49
N PRO A 195 24.93 -11.06 14.31
CA PRO A 195 25.94 -11.21 13.26
C PRO A 195 25.30 -11.31 11.87
N GLY A 196 26.12 -11.13 10.82
CA GLY A 196 25.67 -11.25 9.42
C GLY A 196 25.17 -9.95 8.79
N ASN A 197 25.32 -8.82 9.50
CA ASN A 197 24.92 -7.51 9.01
C ASN A 197 25.93 -6.94 8.01
N GLU A 198 25.41 -6.33 6.95
CA GLU A 198 26.12 -5.61 5.89
C GLU A 198 25.29 -4.39 5.45
N TRP A 199 25.92 -3.24 5.23
CA TRP A 199 25.20 -2.01 4.91
C TRP A 199 24.50 -2.06 3.54
N SER A 200 24.99 -2.89 2.62
CA SER A 200 24.29 -3.18 1.35
C SER A 200 22.93 -3.87 1.56
N GLY A 201 22.76 -4.62 2.65
CA GLY A 201 21.47 -5.19 3.05
C GLY A 201 20.41 -4.11 3.27
N HIS A 202 20.79 -2.99 3.88
CA HIS A 202 19.93 -1.83 4.05
C HIS A 202 19.76 -1.06 2.73
N THR A 203 20.86 -0.72 2.08
CA THR A 203 20.88 0.27 0.98
C THR A 203 20.50 -0.28 -0.39
N GLU A 204 20.66 -1.57 -0.63
CA GLU A 204 20.42 -2.19 -1.95
C GLU A 204 19.40 -3.34 -1.84
N GLY A 205 19.36 -4.01 -0.68
CA GLY A 205 18.67 -5.29 -0.49
C GLY A 205 17.14 -5.28 -0.54
N TYR A 206 16.47 -4.12 -0.58
CA TYR A 206 15.00 -4.06 -0.58
C TYR A 206 14.34 -4.13 -1.97
N VAL A 207 15.06 -3.74 -3.01
CA VAL A 207 14.51 -3.64 -4.38
C VAL A 207 15.18 -4.69 -5.28
N PRO A 208 14.43 -5.43 -6.11
CA PRO A 208 12.97 -5.45 -6.22
C PRO A 208 12.29 -6.47 -5.28
N GLY A 209 13.06 -7.32 -4.59
CA GLY A 209 12.52 -8.50 -3.89
C GLY A 209 11.48 -8.17 -2.83
N TYR A 210 11.86 -7.40 -1.81
CA TYR A 210 10.96 -7.04 -0.72
C TYR A 210 9.86 -6.07 -1.18
N THR A 211 10.15 -5.16 -2.12
CA THR A 211 9.11 -4.27 -2.69
C THR A 211 8.05 -5.06 -3.46
N ASN A 212 8.43 -6.12 -4.19
CA ASN A 212 7.47 -7.00 -4.86
C ASN A 212 6.62 -7.78 -3.84
N GLN A 213 7.24 -8.29 -2.77
CA GLN A 213 6.55 -8.98 -1.69
C GLN A 213 5.54 -8.07 -1.00
N ALA A 214 5.93 -6.83 -0.69
CA ALA A 214 5.04 -5.84 -0.10
C ALA A 214 3.88 -5.48 -1.04
N ALA A 215 4.16 -5.28 -2.33
CA ALA A 215 3.14 -5.03 -3.35
C ALA A 215 2.10 -6.17 -3.39
N SER A 216 2.53 -7.43 -3.32
CA SER A 216 1.60 -8.58 -3.28
C SER A 216 0.72 -8.56 -2.04
N PHE A 217 1.31 -8.26 -0.87
CA PHE A 217 0.56 -8.12 0.37
C PHE A 217 -0.47 -6.98 0.30
N VAL A 218 -0.06 -5.82 -0.20
CA VAL A 218 -0.92 -4.64 -0.35
C VAL A 218 -2.05 -4.89 -1.35
N ALA A 219 -1.75 -5.48 -2.51
CA ALA A 219 -2.75 -5.83 -3.52
C ALA A 219 -3.81 -6.78 -2.94
N ALA A 220 -3.40 -7.80 -2.18
CA ALA A 220 -4.33 -8.71 -1.52
C ALA A 220 -5.25 -7.99 -0.52
N LYS A 221 -4.73 -7.06 0.28
CA LYS A 221 -5.53 -6.25 1.22
C LYS A 221 -6.53 -5.36 0.49
N LEU A 222 -6.11 -4.70 -0.59
CA LEU A 222 -6.96 -3.83 -1.40
C LEU A 222 -8.12 -4.60 -2.05
N LEU A 223 -7.81 -5.72 -2.71
CA LEU A 223 -8.81 -6.53 -3.41
C LEU A 223 -9.79 -7.22 -2.45
N ALA A 224 -9.32 -7.62 -1.27
CA ALA A 224 -10.20 -8.12 -0.21
C ALA A 224 -11.16 -7.03 0.30
N GLY A 225 -10.68 -5.79 0.48
CA GLY A 225 -11.49 -4.66 0.93
C GLY A 225 -12.55 -4.22 -0.09
N ILE A 226 -12.24 -4.28 -1.39
CA ILE A 226 -13.17 -3.94 -2.47
C ILE A 226 -14.29 -4.98 -2.58
N SER A 227 -13.97 -6.25 -2.40
CA SER A 227 -14.95 -7.35 -2.43
C SER A 227 -16.02 -7.23 -1.31
N GLN A 228 -15.71 -6.52 -0.22
CA GLN A 228 -16.65 -6.26 0.89
C GLN A 228 -17.47 -4.96 0.69
N HIS A 229 -17.11 -4.11 -0.26
CA HIS A 229 -17.72 -2.79 -0.47
C HIS A 229 -18.60 -2.68 -1.72
N MET A 230 -18.65 -3.73 -2.55
CA MET A 230 -19.68 -3.85 -3.59
C MET A 230 -21.07 -3.91 -2.92
N PRO A 231 -22.02 -3.00 -3.24
CA PRO A 231 -23.43 -3.20 -2.91
C PRO A 231 -23.84 -4.54 -3.51
N GLY A 232 -24.30 -5.46 -2.68
CA GLY A 232 -24.54 -6.85 -3.08
C GLY A 232 -25.33 -6.96 -4.38
N TYR A 233 -24.64 -7.30 -5.46
CA TYR A 233 -25.30 -8.00 -6.56
C TYR A 233 -25.67 -9.37 -6.00
N GLY A 234 -26.98 -9.66 -6.04
CA GLY A 234 -27.63 -10.75 -5.34
C GLY A 234 -26.86 -12.07 -5.43
N SER A 235 -26.93 -12.82 -4.33
CA SER A 235 -26.45 -14.19 -4.21
C SER A 235 -26.59 -14.97 -5.51
N ALA A 236 -25.50 -15.58 -5.96
CA ALA A 236 -25.54 -16.56 -7.03
C ALA A 236 -26.66 -17.60 -6.75
N PRO A 237 -27.43 -18.03 -7.77
CA PRO A 237 -28.48 -19.02 -7.56
C PRO A 237 -27.90 -20.27 -6.90
N GLY A 238 -28.41 -20.59 -5.72
CA GLY A 238 -28.03 -21.79 -4.98
C GLY A 238 -28.30 -23.03 -5.83
N TYR A 239 -27.26 -23.85 -6.01
CA TYR A 239 -27.47 -25.25 -6.37
C TYR A 239 -28.19 -25.94 -5.21
N GLY A 240 -29.27 -26.64 -5.56
CA GLY A 240 -30.31 -27.13 -4.65
C GLY A 240 -29.86 -28.15 -3.59
N PRO A 241 -30.80 -28.57 -2.72
CA PRO A 241 -30.50 -29.31 -1.50
C PRO A 241 -30.14 -30.76 -1.80
N THR A 242 -28.98 -31.21 -1.32
CA THR A 242 -28.71 -32.65 -1.20
C THR A 242 -29.31 -33.16 0.11
N THR A 243 -30.34 -33.98 -0.03
CA THR A 243 -30.98 -34.73 1.06
C THR A 243 -29.98 -35.64 1.77
N SER A 244 -29.92 -35.50 3.09
CA SER A 244 -29.25 -36.41 4.02
C SER A 244 -29.99 -37.75 4.10
N TYR A 245 -29.26 -38.86 3.93
CA TYR A 245 -29.68 -40.18 4.41
C TYR A 245 -28.43 -40.91 4.94
N GLY A 246 -28.38 -41.16 6.26
CA GLY A 246 -27.44 -42.10 6.87
C GLY A 246 -27.84 -43.55 6.56
N PRO A 247 -26.98 -44.54 6.88
CA PRO A 247 -27.41 -45.42 7.98
C PRO A 247 -26.28 -46.05 8.83
N ASP A 248 -26.73 -46.56 9.98
CA ASP A 248 -26.07 -47.45 10.93
C ASP A 248 -25.77 -48.88 10.39
N SER A 249 -24.60 -49.40 10.76
CA SER A 249 -24.31 -50.69 11.41
C SER A 249 -24.88 -52.06 10.90
N MET A 250 -23.94 -52.93 10.45
CA MET A 250 -23.73 -54.37 10.78
C MET A 250 -24.22 -55.56 9.89
N TYR A 251 -23.27 -56.51 9.69
CA TYR A 251 -23.27 -57.94 9.27
C TYR A 251 -23.10 -58.37 7.77
N ALA A 252 -22.21 -59.37 7.59
CA ALA A 252 -21.43 -59.89 6.44
C ALA A 252 -22.17 -60.89 5.49
N PRO A 253 -21.55 -61.68 4.54
CA PRO A 253 -20.15 -61.82 4.08
C PRO A 253 -19.88 -61.93 2.53
N LEU A 254 -18.59 -62.08 2.17
CA LEU A 254 -17.92 -62.22 0.85
C LEU A 254 -18.41 -63.37 -0.07
N PRO A 255 -18.10 -63.33 -1.38
CA PRO A 255 -16.95 -64.08 -1.93
C PRO A 255 -16.09 -63.31 -2.95
N GLY A 256 -14.82 -63.68 -3.08
CA GLY A 256 -13.77 -62.89 -3.76
C GLY A 256 -13.26 -63.40 -5.11
N SER A 257 -12.20 -62.74 -5.61
CA SER A 257 -11.09 -63.24 -6.45
C SER A 257 -10.16 -62.05 -6.79
N GLY A 258 -8.84 -62.22 -6.64
CA GLY A 258 -7.79 -61.19 -6.80
C GLY A 258 -7.39 -60.87 -8.27
N PRO A 259 -6.16 -60.38 -8.58
CA PRO A 259 -4.93 -60.36 -7.77
C PRO A 259 -4.27 -58.97 -7.59
N ALA A 260 -3.18 -59.01 -6.81
CA ALA A 260 -2.41 -57.93 -6.21
C ALA A 260 -1.64 -57.01 -7.18
N ALA A 261 -1.48 -55.74 -6.77
CA ALA A 261 -0.43 -54.85 -7.24
C ALA A 261 0.38 -54.34 -6.04
N SER A 262 1.67 -54.63 -6.08
CA SER A 262 2.69 -54.39 -5.07
C SER A 262 3.05 -52.91 -4.91
N LEU A 263 3.27 -52.49 -3.66
CA LEU A 263 3.96 -51.25 -3.30
C LEU A 263 5.47 -51.37 -3.59
N PRO A 264 6.14 -50.31 -4.07
CA PRO A 264 7.58 -50.16 -3.92
C PRO A 264 7.95 -49.15 -2.82
N GLY A 265 8.53 -49.70 -1.74
CA GLY A 265 9.71 -49.31 -0.96
C GLY A 265 10.18 -47.85 -0.75
N PRO A 266 10.84 -47.57 0.40
CA PRO A 266 11.42 -46.26 0.73
C PRO A 266 12.71 -45.97 -0.06
N GLN A 267 12.89 -44.70 -0.43
CA GLN A 267 14.06 -44.19 -1.16
C GLN A 267 15.33 -44.15 -0.28
N PRO A 268 16.53 -44.38 -0.85
CA PRO A 268 17.80 -44.37 -0.12
C PRO A 268 18.27 -42.96 0.26
N SER A 269 18.82 -42.85 1.47
CA SER A 269 19.56 -41.71 2.00
C SER A 269 20.93 -41.55 1.30
N TYR A 270 21.19 -40.38 0.72
CA TYR A 270 22.52 -39.98 0.26
C TYR A 270 23.30 -39.28 1.40
N PRO A 271 24.58 -39.63 1.65
CA PRO A 271 25.41 -38.90 2.60
C PRO A 271 25.88 -37.54 2.05
N ALA A 272 26.04 -36.58 2.97
CA ALA A 272 26.49 -35.22 2.69
C ALA A 272 27.94 -35.19 2.16
N GLU A 273 28.14 -34.51 1.04
CA GLU A 273 29.45 -34.22 0.47
C GLU A 273 30.04 -32.98 1.15
N VAL A 274 31.23 -33.13 1.74
CA VAL A 274 31.98 -32.06 2.42
C VAL A 274 32.93 -31.44 1.39
N PRO A 275 32.89 -30.12 1.12
CA PRO A 275 33.85 -29.49 0.22
C PRO A 275 35.24 -29.44 0.85
N SER A 276 36.21 -30.11 0.22
CA SER A 276 37.63 -30.04 0.54
C SER A 276 38.26 -28.76 -0.04
N TYR A 277 38.79 -27.91 0.84
CA TYR A 277 39.59 -26.73 0.47
C TYR A 277 41.02 -27.18 0.13
N PRO A 278 41.64 -26.76 -0.99
CA PRO A 278 43.07 -26.93 -1.19
C PRO A 278 43.86 -25.95 -0.33
N SER A 279 44.87 -26.46 0.38
CA SER A 279 45.83 -25.69 1.17
C SER A 279 46.62 -24.72 0.28
N GLN A 280 46.52 -23.43 0.57
CA GLN A 280 47.32 -22.38 -0.08
C GLN A 280 48.59 -22.11 0.77
N LEU A 281 49.76 -22.14 0.12
CA LEU A 281 51.07 -21.83 0.73
C LEU A 281 51.12 -20.40 1.31
N PRO A 282 51.97 -20.13 2.32
CA PRO A 282 52.13 -18.81 2.90
C PRO A 282 52.80 -17.87 1.89
N THR A 283 52.09 -16.82 1.48
CA THR A 283 52.66 -15.70 0.75
C THR A 283 53.07 -14.61 1.75
N THR A 284 54.27 -14.09 1.53
CA THR A 284 55.00 -13.13 2.36
C THR A 284 54.27 -11.78 2.43
N SER A 285 54.08 -11.27 3.65
CA SER A 285 53.56 -9.92 3.94
C SER A 285 54.44 -8.82 3.35
N PRO A 286 53.87 -7.75 2.75
CA PRO A 286 54.61 -6.54 2.47
C PRO A 286 54.76 -5.69 3.75
N THR A 287 56.00 -5.29 4.02
CA THR A 287 56.41 -4.43 5.12
C THR A 287 55.77 -3.05 5.01
N THR A 288 54.89 -2.67 5.95
CA THR A 288 54.42 -1.29 6.11
C THR A 288 55.46 -0.48 6.90
N VAL A 289 56.03 0.51 6.24
CA VAL A 289 56.87 1.54 6.86
C VAL A 289 55.98 2.45 7.71
N ALA A 290 56.30 2.58 9.00
CA ALA A 290 55.62 3.48 9.92
C ALA A 290 55.93 4.96 9.60
N PRO A 291 54.97 5.89 9.70
CA PRO A 291 55.25 7.31 9.59
C PRO A 291 55.91 7.85 10.86
N SER A 292 56.99 8.59 10.67
CA SER A 292 57.77 9.29 11.70
C SER A 292 56.94 10.36 12.40
N SER A 293 56.98 10.40 13.73
CA SER A 293 56.40 11.49 14.53
C SER A 293 57.18 12.81 14.34
N PRO A 294 56.52 13.97 14.27
CA PRO A 294 57.22 15.26 14.28
C PRO A 294 57.69 15.64 15.68
N SER A 295 58.94 16.08 15.79
CA SER A 295 59.53 16.61 17.02
C SER A 295 58.94 17.98 17.37
N THR A 296 58.49 18.16 18.60
CA THR A 296 58.19 19.47 19.19
C THR A 296 59.50 20.21 19.49
N GLY A 297 59.82 21.20 18.66
CA GLY A 297 60.87 22.18 18.91
C GLY A 297 60.26 23.49 19.43
N THR A 298 60.51 23.79 20.70
CA THR A 298 60.16 25.04 21.38
C THR A 298 61.43 25.90 21.55
N GLY A 299 61.38 27.18 21.20
CA GLY A 299 62.39 28.21 21.52
C GLY A 299 62.40 29.36 20.49
N LEU A 300 61.82 30.54 20.79
CA LEU A 300 62.52 31.75 21.32
C LEU A 300 63.68 32.14 20.38
N VAL A 301 63.65 33.22 19.59
CA VAL A 301 63.38 34.65 19.85
C VAL A 301 62.88 35.30 18.56
#